data_AF-A0A0A2BVV4-F1
#
_entry.id   AF-A0A0A2BVV4-F1
#
_cell.length_a   1.000
_cell.length_b   1.000
_cell.length_c   1.000
_cell.angle_alpha   90.00
_cell.angle_beta   90.00
_cell.angle_gamma   90.00
#
_symmetry.space_group_name_H-M   'P 1'
#
loop_
_entity.id
_entity.type
_entity.pdbx_description
1 polymer ?
#
loop_
_entity_poly.entity_id
_entity_poly.type
_entity_poly.pdbx_seq_one_letter_code
_entity_poly.pdbx_strand_id
1 'polypeptide(L)' 'MGSKPSRFLYFHLYLLGIYLITYFAKSASLGIYPLIFTAGIFSPLMISIYRGLPLNCLDFESALSKEAVDKGFKSQSQ' A
#
# COMPACT_ATOMS: atom_id res chain seq x y z
N MET A 1 8.91 23.62 -6.54
CA MET A 1 9.14 22.21 -6.91
C MET A 1 7.83 21.60 -7.43
N GLY A 2 7.74 21.31 -8.73
CA GLY A 2 6.54 20.68 -9.32
C GLY A 2 6.50 19.18 -8.98
N SER A 3 5.71 18.80 -7.97
CA SER A 3 5.40 17.40 -7.68
C SER A 3 4.67 16.81 -8.88
N LYS A 4 5.33 15.92 -9.65
CA LYS A 4 4.82 15.28 -10.87
C LYS A 4 3.41 14.69 -10.60
N PRO A 5 2.31 15.36 -11.03
CA PRO A 5 0.94 14.96 -10.68
C PRO A 5 0.52 13.66 -11.39
N SER A 6 1.30 13.25 -12.39
CA SER A 6 1.06 12.03 -13.17
C SER A 6 0.97 10.77 -12.31
N ARG A 7 1.77 10.67 -11.24
CA ARG A 7 1.77 9.48 -10.37
C ARG A 7 0.50 9.39 -9.52
N PHE A 8 0.00 10.53 -9.06
CA PHE A 8 -1.24 10.63 -8.30
C PHE A 8 -2.46 10.30 -9.18
N LEU A 9 -2.50 10.87 -10.39
CA LEU A 9 -3.55 10.61 -11.37
C LEU A 9 -3.57 9.16 -11.83
N TYR A 10 -2.41 8.55 -12.06
CA TYR A 10 -2.31 7.14 -12.45
C TYR A 10 -2.90 6.21 -11.38
N PHE A 11 -2.59 6.48 -10.10
CA PHE A 11 -3.15 5.71 -8.99
C PHE A 11 -4.66 5.88 -8.86
N HIS A 12 -5.18 7.11 -9.06
CA HIS A 12 -6.62 7.37 -9.04
C HIS A 12 -7.35 6.67 -10.18
N LEU A 13 -6.82 6.73 -11.40
CA LEU A 13 -7.38 6.03 -12.56
C LEU A 13 -7.35 4.51 -12.37
N TYR A 14 -6.29 3.98 -11.74
CA TYR A 14 -6.20 2.56 -11.41
C TYR A 14 -7.28 2.13 -10.42
N LEU A 15 -7.48 2.87 -9.32
CA LEU A 15 -8.55 2.60 -8.36
C LEU A 15 -9.93 2.71 -9.00
N LEU A 16 -10.14 3.73 -9.85
CA LEU A 16 -11.37 3.90 -10.60
C LEU A 16 -11.64 2.68 -11.51
N GLY A 17 -10.60 2.17 -12.18
CA GLY A 17 -10.69 0.96 -13.00
C GLY A 17 -11.11 -0.27 -12.20
N ILE A 18 -10.48 -0.54 -11.06
CA ILE A 18 -10.85 -1.67 -10.17
C ILE A 18 -12.30 -1.52 -9.71
N TYR A 19 -12.71 -0.30 -9.33
CA TYR A 19 -14.06 -0.03 -8.89
C TYR A 19 -15.09 -0.32 -10.00
N LEU A 20 -14.84 0.14 -11.22
CA LEU A 20 -15.70 -0.14 -12.36
C LEU A 20 -15.79 -1.64 -12.67
N ILE A 21 -14.66 -2.35 -12.68
CA ILE A 21 -14.63 -3.81 -12.89
C ILE A 21 -15.43 -4.53 -11.80
N THR A 22 -15.26 -4.14 -10.54
CA THR A 22 -15.99 -4.70 -9.40
C THR A 22 -17.48 -4.40 -9.52
N TYR A 23 -17.85 -3.19 -9.93
CA TYR A 23 -19.24 -2.79 -10.15
C TYR A 23 -19.91 -3.61 -11.25
N PHE A 24 -19.24 -3.80 -12.39
CA PHE A 24 -19.74 -4.66 -13.46
C PHE A 24 -19.84 -6.13 -13.02
N ALA A 25 -18.86 -6.65 -12.28
CA ALA A 25 -18.91 -8.01 -11.74
C ALA A 25 -20.09 -8.19 -10.77
N LYS A 26 -20.36 -7.18 -9.94
CA LYS A 26 -21.55 -7.14 -9.06
C LYS A 26 -22.84 -7.13 -9.88
N SER A 27 -22.93 -6.29 -10.92
CA SER A 27 -24.09 -6.21 -11.80
C SER A 27 -24.33 -7.51 -12.59
N ALA A 28 -23.27 -8.26 -12.92
CA ALA A 28 -23.37 -9.57 -13.54
C ALA A 28 -23.71 -10.70 -12.55
N SER A 29 -24.00 -10.38 -11.28
CA SER A 29 -24.28 -11.33 -10.20
C SER A 29 -23.18 -12.38 -9.99
N LEU A 30 -21.94 -12.07 -10.36
CA LEU A 30 -20.79 -12.92 -10.12
C LEU A 30 -20.43 -12.82 -8.63
N GLY A 31 -20.79 -13.81 -7.80
CA GLY A 31 -20.49 -13.83 -6.36
C GLY A 31 -19.00 -13.70 -5.97
N ILE A 32 -18.11 -13.60 -6.96
CA ILE A 32 -16.66 -13.43 -6.86
C ILE A 32 -16.27 -11.93 -6.83
N TYR A 33 -17.22 -11.01 -7.01
CA TYR A 33 -16.96 -9.56 -6.94
C TYR A 33 -16.19 -9.07 -5.68
N PRO A 34 -16.40 -9.58 -4.44
CA PRO A 34 -15.61 -9.12 -3.30
C PRO A 34 -14.15 -9.57 -3.38
N LEU A 35 -13.90 -10.71 -4.04
CA LEU A 35 -12.57 -11.28 -4.24
C LEU A 35 -11.80 -10.50 -5.30
N ILE A 36 -12.48 -10.09 -6.38
CA ILE A 36 -11.93 -9.21 -7.43
C ILE A 36 -11.54 -7.84 -6.84
N PHE A 37 -12.41 -7.27 -6.00
CA PHE A 37 -12.12 -6.00 -5.33
C PHE A 37 -10.90 -6.10 -4.41
N THR A 38 -10.88 -7.12 -3.56
CA THR A 38 -9.80 -7.34 -2.59
C THR A 38 -8.48 -7.59 -3.31
N ALA A 39 -8.45 -8.47 -4.31
CA ALA A 39 -7.26 -8.77 -5.10
C ALA A 39 -6.78 -7.55 -5.90
N GLY A 40 -7.70 -6.75 -6.46
CA GLY A 40 -7.38 -5.52 -7.17
C GLY A 40 -6.68 -4.50 -6.29
N ILE A 41 -7.18 -4.27 -5.07
CA ILE A 41 -6.55 -3.34 -4.12
C ILE A 41 -5.23 -3.90 -3.56
N PHE A 42 -5.12 -5.22 -3.35
CA PHE A 42 -3.89 -5.84 -2.87
C PHE A 42 -2.81 -5.97 -3.94
N SER A 43 -3.16 -5.96 -5.22
CA SER A 43 -2.23 -6.09 -6.35
C SER A 43 -1.04 -5.11 -6.32
N PRO A 44 -1.23 -3.78 -6.16
CA PRO A 44 -0.11 -2.84 -6.06
C PRO A 44 0.78 -3.10 -4.82
N LEU A 45 0.20 -3.60 -3.74
CA LEU A 45 0.92 -4.01 -2.54
C LEU A 45 1.81 -5.23 -2.82
N MET A 46 1.25 -6.26 -3.46
CA MET A 46 1.99 -7.46 -3.87
C MET A 46 3.08 -7.17 -4.90
N ILE A 47 2.80 -6.32 -5.90
CA ILE A 47 3.81 -5.89 -6.88
C ILE A 47 4.96 -5.14 -6.18
N SER A 48 4.64 -4.32 -5.19
CA SER A 48 5.66 -3.60 -4.42
C SER A 48 6.54 -4.59 -3.67
N ILE A 49 5.95 -5.55 -2.95
CA ILE A 49 6.66 -6.64 -2.26
C ILE A 49 7.54 -7.43 -3.24
N TYR A 50 6.99 -7.83 -4.40
CA TYR A 50 7.71 -8.61 -5.41
C TYR A 50 8.88 -7.85 -6.06
N ARG A 51 8.77 -6.52 -6.20
CA ARG A 51 9.86 -5.66 -6.72
C ARG A 51 10.95 -5.38 -5.69
N GLY A 52 10.93 -6.03 -4.54
CA GLY A 52 11.96 -5.91 -3.51
C GLY A 52 11.71 -4.76 -2.55
N LEU A 53 10.44 -4.38 -2.31
CA LEU A 53 10.14 -3.58 -1.12
C LEU A 53 10.65 -4.37 0.08
N PRO A 54 11.62 -3.85 0.84
CA PRO A 54 12.16 -4.57 1.98
C PRO A 54 10.99 -4.84 2.91
N LEU A 55 10.66 -6.11 3.16
CA LEU A 55 9.74 -6.47 4.24
C LEU A 55 10.23 -5.91 5.59
N ASN A 56 11.53 -5.58 5.69
CA ASN A 56 12.15 -4.80 6.76
C ASN A 56 11.58 -3.37 6.96
N CYS A 57 10.87 -2.79 5.99
CA CYS A 57 10.17 -1.51 6.18
C CYS A 57 8.79 -1.67 6.86
N LEU A 58 8.24 -2.88 6.82
CA LEU A 58 7.04 -3.27 7.57
C LEU A 58 7.39 -4.06 8.85
N ASP A 59 8.68 -4.31 9.07
CA ASP A 59 9.20 -5.00 10.23
C ASP A 59 9.10 -4.07 11.43
N PHE A 60 8.02 -4.29 12.18
CA PHE A 60 7.69 -3.52 13.37
C PHE A 60 8.82 -3.56 14.40
N GLU A 61 9.57 -4.66 14.46
CA GLU A 61 10.71 -4.88 15.36
C GLU A 61 11.89 -3.95 15.05
N SER A 62 12.22 -3.77 13.76
CA SER A 62 13.22 -2.81 13.29
C SER A 62 12.80 -1.36 13.51
N ALA A 63 11.52 -1.03 13.28
CA ALA A 63 10.98 0.30 13.56
C ALA A 63 10.99 0.62 15.06
N LEU A 64 10.59 -0.34 15.90
CA LEU A 64 10.57 -0.21 17.36
C LEU A 64 11.99 -0.10 17.93
N SER A 65 12.95 -0.87 17.40
CA SER A 65 14.36 -0.80 17.81
C SER A 65 15.01 0.53 17.46
N LYS A 66 14.69 1.13 16.30
CA LYS A 66 15.19 2.48 15.95
C LYS A 66 14.63 3.55 16.88
N GLU A 67 13.35 3.49 17.22
CA GLU A 67 12.77 4.45 18.17
C GLU A 67 13.25 4.24 19.61
N ALA A 68 13.44 2.98 20.05
CA ALA A 68 13.96 2.67 21.38
C ALA A 68 15.42 3.13 21.54
N VAL A 69 16.25 2.96 20.50
CA VAL A 69 17.63 3.46 20.48
C VAL A 69 17.67 5.00 20.45
N ASP A 70 16.81 5.66 19.67
CA ASP A 70 16.72 7.12 19.62
C ASP A 70 16.32 7.72 20.98
N LYS A 71 15.37 7.11 21.69
CA LYS A 71 14.99 7.53 23.04
C LYS A 71 16.05 7.21 24.11
N GLY A 72 16.80 6.12 23.95
CA GLY A 72 17.95 5.81 24.81
C GLY A 72 19.09 6.82 24.66
N PHE A 73 19.34 7.30 23.44
CA PHE A 73 20.38 8.29 23.16
C PHE A 73 20.01 9.69 23.69
N LYS A 74 18.72 10.04 23.66
CA LYS A 74 18.23 11.34 24.17
C LYS A 74 18.29 11.48 25.69
N SER A 75 18.33 10.38 26.44
CA SER A 75 18.43 10.39 27.91
C SER A 75 19.86 10.54 28.44
N GLN A 76 20.89 10.45 27.59
CA GLN A 76 22.31 10.65 27.94
C GLN A 76 22.83 12.05 27.59
N SER A 77 22.00 12.91 26.99
CA SER A 77 22.37 14.26 26.56
C SER A 77 21.56 15.35 27.28
N GLN A 78 21.06 15.06 28.49
CA GLN A 78 20.51 16.05 29.41
C GLN A 78 21.21 15.96 30.76
#